data_AF-A0A7K0ETJ2-F1
#
_entry.id   AF-A0A7K0ETJ2-F1
#
_cell.length_a   1.000
_cell.length_b   1.000
_cell.length_c   1.000
_cell.angle_alpha   90.00
_cell.angle_beta   90.00
_cell.angle_gamma   90.00
#
_symmetry.space_group_name_H-M   'P 1'
#
loop_
_entity.id
_entity.type
_entity.pdbx_description
1 polymer ?
#
loop_
_entity_poly.entity_id
_entity_poly.type
_entity_poly.pdbx_seq_one_letter_code
_entity_poly.pdbx_strand_id
1 'polypeptide(L)'
;MTTSVLAAFASRHQRVAAGLIALSEFSNVALGLILGSAVLSNQPGWYLSLLLGALVLIRQLLCRYNAILLADLVSYKRFRFQKNSYLFLFLINFLAYVVAGGICGRAVLHPEPSVSVASENSYTVISEKDSLSQPAPNQLLSSFGDKTAQDKPTTGTKIAYILLFLASIPIFIFASRLACGLLCSEQGFAAVMVILLGTGVLAGGFYFLGRALTKNMKPYKEMTQPERKREKRRFFRTLLGTVVGLLLFGLIASATN
;
A
#
# COMPACT_ATOMS: atom_id res chain seq x y z
N MET A 1 -17.87 -31.36 -10.14
CA MET A 1 -17.07 -30.59 -9.16
C MET A 1 -15.78 -30.18 -9.83
N THR A 2 -15.66 -28.94 -10.30
CA THR A 2 -14.39 -28.41 -10.79
C THR A 2 -13.58 -27.96 -9.59
N THR A 3 -12.70 -28.83 -9.08
CA THR A 3 -11.63 -28.37 -8.20
C THR A 3 -10.83 -27.37 -9.03
N SER A 4 -10.89 -26.09 -8.65
CA SER A 4 -10.02 -25.09 -9.28
C SER A 4 -8.58 -25.61 -9.17
N VAL A 5 -7.79 -25.46 -10.23
CA VAL A 5 -6.38 -25.90 -10.26
C VAL A 5 -5.62 -25.41 -9.01
N LEU A 6 -6.01 -24.24 -8.50
CA LEU A 6 -5.51 -23.66 -7.27
C LEU A 6 -5.84 -24.47 -5.99
N ALA A 7 -7.07 -24.98 -5.88
CA ALA A 7 -7.47 -25.83 -4.75
C ALA A 7 -6.78 -27.20 -4.79
N ALA A 8 -6.61 -27.77 -5.98
CA ALA A 8 -5.87 -29.01 -6.18
C ALA A 8 -4.36 -28.85 -5.91
N PHE A 9 -3.79 -27.69 -6.25
CA PHE A 9 -2.40 -27.36 -5.91
C PHE A 9 -2.22 -27.16 -4.40
N ALA A 10 -3.14 -26.45 -3.76
CA ALA A 10 -3.09 -26.17 -2.32
C ALA A 10 -3.22 -27.44 -1.47
N SER A 11 -4.00 -28.43 -1.91
CA SER A 11 -4.11 -29.71 -1.20
C SER A 11 -2.84 -30.57 -1.33
N ARG A 12 -2.13 -30.48 -2.46
CA ARG A 12 -0.90 -31.25 -2.72
C ARG A 12 0.35 -30.63 -2.07
N HIS A 13 0.40 -29.30 -1.96
CA HIS A 13 1.53 -28.55 -1.40
C HIS A 13 1.13 -27.65 -0.23
N GLN A 14 0.64 -28.25 0.86
CA GLN A 14 0.11 -27.52 2.02
C GLN A 14 1.10 -26.51 2.64
N ARG A 15 2.39 -26.85 2.76
CA ARG A 15 3.40 -25.95 3.33
C ARG A 15 3.63 -24.70 2.47
N VAL A 16 3.66 -24.88 1.15
CA VAL A 16 3.82 -23.78 0.19
C VAL A 16 2.58 -22.90 0.19
N ALA A 17 1.39 -23.51 0.24
CA ALA A 17 0.13 -22.77 0.35
C ALA A 17 0.05 -21.95 1.65
N ALA A 18 0.46 -22.51 2.79
CA ALA A 18 0.52 -21.79 4.05
C ALA A 18 1.51 -20.60 4.00
N GLY A 19 2.68 -20.79 3.38
CA GLY A 19 3.65 -19.71 3.16
C GLY A 19 3.12 -18.59 2.26
N LEU A 20 2.42 -18.94 1.17
CA LEU A 20 1.78 -17.97 0.27
C LEU A 20 0.66 -17.18 0.97
N ILE A 21 -0.13 -17.84 1.82
CA ILE A 21 -1.14 -17.16 2.64
C ILE A 21 -0.47 -16.17 3.59
N ALA A 22 0.60 -16.58 4.29
CA ALA A 22 1.34 -15.69 5.19
C ALA A 22 1.92 -14.48 4.44
N LEU A 23 2.53 -14.68 3.27
CA LEU A 23 3.03 -13.59 2.42
C LEU A 23 1.90 -12.66 1.97
N SER A 24 0.73 -13.21 1.63
CA SER A 24 -0.43 -12.40 1.27
C SER A 24 -0.91 -11.54 2.45
N GLU A 25 -0.92 -12.09 3.67
CA GLU A 25 -1.27 -11.33 4.88
C GLU A 25 -0.24 -10.22 5.16
N PHE A 26 1.06 -10.48 5.00
CA PHE A 26 2.08 -9.43 5.13
C PHE A 26 1.89 -8.30 4.11
N SER A 27 1.56 -8.64 2.86
CA SER A 27 1.27 -7.64 1.84
C SER A 27 0.02 -6.82 2.19
N ASN A 28 -1.00 -7.46 2.76
CA ASN A 28 -2.21 -6.83 3.26
C ASN A 28 -1.94 -5.87 4.41
N VAL A 29 -1.10 -6.27 5.37
CA VAL A 29 -0.67 -5.43 6.48
C VAL A 29 0.04 -4.20 5.93
N ALA A 30 1.01 -4.39 5.04
CA ALA A 30 1.76 -3.28 4.45
C ALA A 30 0.84 -2.31 3.68
N LEU A 31 -0.05 -2.84 2.83
CA LEU A 31 -1.02 -2.04 2.08
C LEU A 31 -1.99 -1.31 2.99
N GLY A 32 -2.52 -1.99 4.01
CA GLY A 32 -3.41 -1.41 5.02
C GLY A 32 -2.73 -0.27 5.75
N LEU A 33 -1.52 -0.49 6.28
CA LEU A 33 -0.77 0.54 7.01
C LEU A 33 -0.47 1.75 6.14
N ILE A 34 -0.02 1.54 4.89
CA ILE A 34 0.26 2.63 3.96
C ILE A 34 -1.02 3.42 3.64
N LEU A 35 -2.10 2.72 3.27
CA LEU A 35 -3.39 3.34 2.94
C LEU A 35 -3.94 4.14 4.12
N GLY A 36 -3.87 3.54 5.31
CA GLY A 36 -4.23 4.15 6.57
C GLY A 36 -3.48 5.44 6.85
N SER A 37 -2.15 5.38 6.78
CA SER A 37 -1.27 6.52 7.05
C SER A 37 -1.46 7.67 6.06
N ALA A 38 -1.97 7.39 4.87
CA ALA A 38 -2.23 8.39 3.85
C ALA A 38 -3.63 9.01 3.96
N VAL A 39 -4.64 8.23 4.36
CA VAL A 39 -6.06 8.64 4.33
C VAL A 39 -6.55 9.12 5.70
N LEU A 40 -6.17 8.43 6.78
CA LEU A 40 -6.72 8.64 8.12
C LEU A 40 -5.81 9.50 9.02
N SER A 41 -4.67 9.99 8.52
CA SER A 41 -3.68 10.70 9.33
C SER A 41 -4.14 12.04 9.90
N ASN A 42 -5.15 12.67 9.29
CA ASN A 42 -5.70 13.95 9.73
C ASN A 42 -6.92 13.80 10.66
N GLN A 43 -7.30 12.57 11.03
CA GLN A 43 -8.44 12.31 11.91
C GLN A 43 -8.03 12.34 13.38
N PRO A 44 -8.95 12.71 14.30
CA PRO A 44 -8.68 12.74 15.74
C PRO A 44 -8.29 11.36 16.29
N GLY A 45 -7.31 11.31 17.19
CA GLY A 45 -6.75 10.06 17.72
C GLY A 45 -7.77 9.21 18.47
N TRP A 46 -8.64 9.86 19.25
CA TRP A 46 -9.72 9.19 19.97
C TRP A 46 -10.69 8.48 19.02
N TYR A 47 -10.97 9.06 17.86
CA TYR A 47 -11.85 8.47 16.85
C TYR A 47 -11.21 7.23 16.22
N LEU A 48 -9.92 7.29 15.90
CA LEU A 48 -9.18 6.15 15.36
C LEU A 48 -9.06 5.00 16.37
N SER A 49 -8.81 5.31 17.65
CA SER A 49 -8.76 4.31 18.72
C SER A 49 -10.11 3.66 18.97
N LEU A 50 -11.20 4.43 18.95
CA LEU A 50 -12.57 3.90 19.08
C LEU A 50 -12.93 3.01 17.89
N LEU A 51 -12.61 3.45 16.67
CA LEU A 51 -12.83 2.70 15.43
C LEU A 51 -12.05 1.37 15.44
N LEU A 52 -10.80 1.38 15.89
CA LEU A 52 -9.98 0.17 16.04
C LEU A 52 -10.59 -0.78 17.09
N GLY A 53 -11.00 -0.25 18.25
CA GLY A 53 -11.67 -1.04 19.29
C GLY A 53 -12.98 -1.67 18.79
N ALA A 54 -13.78 -0.91 18.03
CA ALA A 54 -15.01 -1.41 17.42
C ALA A 54 -14.73 -2.53 16.42
N LEU A 55 -13.70 -2.41 15.57
CA LEU A 55 -13.31 -3.46 14.62
C LEU A 55 -12.85 -4.74 15.33
N VAL A 56 -12.10 -4.62 16.42
CA VAL A 56 -11.68 -5.78 17.23
C VAL A 56 -12.88 -6.47 17.87
N LEU A 57 -13.85 -5.71 18.40
CA LEU A 57 -15.09 -6.27 18.96
C LEU A 57 -15.93 -6.98 17.90
N ILE A 58 -16.12 -6.36 16.74
CA ILE A 58 -16.84 -6.97 15.60
C ILE A 58 -16.14 -8.25 15.17
N ARG A 59 -14.82 -8.25 15.06
CA ARG A 59 -14.03 -9.46 14.75
C ARG A 59 -14.30 -10.57 15.76
N GLN A 60 -14.27 -10.25 17.05
CA GLN A 60 -14.50 -11.23 18.12
C GLN A 60 -15.91 -11.81 18.08
N LEU A 61 -16.93 -10.97 17.86
CA LEU A 61 -18.31 -11.38 17.68
C LEU A 61 -18.46 -12.30 16.45
N LEU A 62 -17.83 -11.94 15.32
CA LEU A 62 -17.89 -12.73 14.09
C LEU A 62 -17.20 -14.09 14.25
N CYS A 63 -16.04 -14.14 14.93
CA CYS A 63 -15.35 -15.38 15.25
C CYS A 63 -16.22 -16.29 16.12
N ARG A 64 -16.87 -15.74 17.15
CA ARG A 64 -17.78 -16.48 18.03
C ARG A 64 -19.01 -16.99 17.27
N TYR A 65 -19.61 -16.14 16.44
CA TYR A 65 -20.74 -16.50 15.59
C TYR A 65 -20.38 -17.63 14.62
N ASN A 66 -19.23 -17.53 13.96
CA ASN A 66 -18.74 -18.57 13.05
C ASN A 66 -18.49 -19.89 13.78
N ALA A 67 -17.91 -19.87 14.99
CA ALA A 67 -17.64 -21.08 15.76
C ALA A 67 -18.93 -21.84 16.12
N ILE A 68 -20.01 -21.12 16.43
CA ILE A 68 -21.31 -21.70 16.76
C ILE A 68 -22.00 -22.24 15.50
N LEU A 69 -22.10 -21.43 14.44
CA LEU A 69 -22.79 -21.86 13.20
C LEU A 69 -22.04 -22.98 12.45
N LEU A 70 -20.71 -23.01 12.47
CA LEU A 70 -19.97 -24.04 11.72
C LEU A 70 -20.28 -25.46 12.19
N ALA A 71 -20.68 -25.63 13.45
CA ALA A 71 -21.02 -26.93 14.03
C ALA A 71 -22.32 -27.50 13.45
N ASP A 72 -23.26 -26.62 13.05
CA ASP A 72 -24.62 -26.98 12.65
C ASP A 72 -24.79 -27.14 11.12
N LEU A 73 -23.85 -26.64 10.31
CA LEU A 73 -23.99 -26.62 8.85
C LEU A 73 -23.37 -27.84 8.16
N VAL A 74 -24.15 -28.49 7.28
CA VAL A 74 -23.72 -29.64 6.47
C VAL A 74 -23.24 -29.23 5.07
N SER A 75 -22.08 -29.78 4.67
CA SER A 75 -21.51 -29.85 3.31
C SER A 75 -21.54 -28.54 2.48
N TYR A 76 -22.36 -28.42 1.43
CA TYR A 76 -22.31 -27.27 0.50
C TYR A 76 -22.61 -25.92 1.17
N LYS A 77 -23.58 -25.89 2.10
CA LYS A 77 -23.89 -24.66 2.86
C LYS A 77 -22.73 -24.27 3.76
N ARG A 78 -22.02 -25.25 4.34
CA ARG A 78 -20.81 -25.04 5.17
C ARG A 78 -19.68 -24.42 4.35
N PHE A 79 -19.41 -24.91 3.14
CA PHE A 79 -18.37 -24.36 2.28
C PHE A 79 -18.66 -22.91 1.87
N ARG A 80 -19.90 -22.59 1.47
CA ARG A 80 -20.29 -21.22 1.11
C ARG A 80 -20.22 -20.28 2.32
N PHE A 81 -20.68 -20.74 3.48
CA PHE A 81 -20.62 -19.99 4.72
C PHE A 81 -19.16 -19.72 5.11
N GLN A 82 -18.29 -20.73 5.13
CA GLN A 82 -16.87 -20.57 5.40
C GLN A 82 -16.22 -19.56 4.46
N LYS A 83 -16.43 -19.68 3.14
CA LYS A 83 -15.88 -18.73 2.16
C LYS A 83 -16.30 -17.29 2.47
N ASN A 84 -17.58 -17.05 2.72
CA ASN A 84 -18.09 -15.71 3.01
C ASN A 84 -17.55 -15.19 4.35
N SER A 85 -17.53 -16.02 5.39
CA SER A 85 -17.02 -15.68 6.71
C SER A 85 -15.53 -15.36 6.69
N TYR A 86 -14.71 -16.11 5.96
CA TYR A 86 -13.29 -15.81 5.79
C TYR A 86 -13.08 -14.50 5.02
N LEU A 87 -13.91 -14.20 4.02
CA LEU A 87 -13.86 -12.92 3.31
C LEU A 87 -14.18 -11.75 4.24
N PHE A 88 -15.20 -11.86 5.10
CA PHE A 88 -15.53 -10.84 6.09
C PHE A 88 -14.41 -10.65 7.12
N LEU A 89 -13.83 -11.74 7.64
CA LEU A 89 -12.70 -11.66 8.57
C LEU A 89 -11.47 -11.00 7.93
N PHE A 90 -11.17 -11.33 6.68
CA PHE A 90 -10.12 -10.70 5.90
C PHE A 90 -10.37 -9.20 5.72
N LEU A 91 -11.61 -8.80 5.40
CA LEU A 91 -11.97 -7.39 5.25
C LEU A 91 -11.85 -6.62 6.57
N ILE A 92 -12.30 -7.20 7.69
CA ILE A 92 -12.18 -6.58 9.02
C ILE A 92 -10.70 -6.43 9.42
N ASN A 93 -9.88 -7.46 9.18
CA ASN A 93 -8.43 -7.37 9.41
C ASN A 93 -7.79 -6.27 8.55
N PHE A 94 -8.13 -6.22 7.26
CA PHE A 94 -7.64 -5.19 6.36
C PHE A 94 -8.04 -3.79 6.83
N LEU A 95 -9.30 -3.56 7.20
CA LEU A 95 -9.73 -2.29 7.81
C LEU A 95 -8.96 -1.99 9.10
N ALA A 96 -8.74 -2.97 9.97
CA ALA A 96 -7.98 -2.77 11.20
C ALA A 96 -6.54 -2.31 10.91
N TYR A 97 -5.88 -2.87 9.88
CA TYR A 97 -4.56 -2.41 9.44
C TYR A 97 -4.60 -1.00 8.82
N VAL A 98 -5.68 -0.63 8.12
CA VAL A 98 -5.91 0.75 7.66
C VAL A 98 -6.05 1.71 8.83
N VAL A 99 -6.80 1.35 9.87
CA VAL A 99 -6.96 2.21 11.04
C VAL A 99 -5.64 2.34 11.81
N ALA A 100 -4.92 1.22 12.01
CA ALA A 100 -3.60 1.21 12.62
C ALA A 100 -2.60 2.08 11.83
N GLY A 101 -2.64 2.01 10.50
CA GLY A 101 -1.86 2.88 9.61
C GLY A 101 -2.16 4.35 9.82
N GLY A 102 -3.44 4.70 9.99
CA GLY A 102 -3.88 6.05 10.31
C GLY A 102 -3.31 6.55 11.64
N ILE A 103 -3.30 5.71 12.66
CA ILE A 103 -2.71 6.01 13.98
C ILE A 103 -1.19 6.23 13.84
N CYS A 104 -0.48 5.35 13.14
CA CYS A 104 0.94 5.52 12.87
C CYS A 104 1.25 6.79 12.07
N GLY A 105 0.45 7.11 11.04
CA GLY A 105 0.59 8.32 10.25
C GLY A 105 0.32 9.60 11.07
N ARG A 106 -0.68 9.57 11.95
CA ARG A 106 -0.98 10.66 12.89
C ARG A 106 0.18 10.87 13.87
N ALA A 107 0.72 9.80 14.46
CA ALA A 107 1.83 9.90 15.42
C ALA A 107 3.09 10.57 14.82
N VAL A 108 3.27 10.47 13.50
CA VAL A 108 4.37 11.16 12.78
C VAL A 108 4.06 12.65 12.51
N LEU A 109 2.79 13.01 12.30
CA LEU A 109 2.38 14.39 11.99
C LEU A 109 2.07 15.24 13.23
N HIS A 110 1.51 14.61 14.26
CA HIS A 110 1.16 15.19 15.54
C HIS A 110 1.76 14.31 16.63
N PRO A 111 3.04 14.51 16.99
CA PRO A 111 3.59 13.88 18.17
C PRO A 111 2.84 14.44 19.37
N GLU A 112 1.84 13.69 19.86
CA GLU A 112 1.23 13.99 21.16
C GLU A 112 2.34 13.84 22.20
N PRO A 113 2.43 14.75 23.19
CA PRO A 113 3.39 14.60 24.28
C PRO A 113 3.06 13.29 24.97
N SER A 114 3.89 12.27 24.75
CA SER A 114 3.79 11.01 25.45
C SER A 114 3.92 11.32 26.92
N VAL A 115 2.81 11.29 27.64
CA VAL A 115 2.82 11.20 29.11
C VAL A 115 3.47 9.86 29.40
N SER A 116 4.77 9.90 29.60
CA SER A 116 5.59 8.77 30.00
C SER A 116 5.16 8.38 31.42
N VAL A 117 4.23 7.45 31.52
CA VAL A 117 4.07 6.66 32.76
C VAL A 117 5.18 5.61 32.76
N ALA A 118 6.42 6.05 32.96
CA ALA A 118 7.55 5.22 33.32
C ALA A 118 8.68 6.09 33.86
N SER A 119 8.93 5.98 35.17
CA SER A 119 10.20 6.26 35.85
C SER A 119 10.67 7.72 35.87
N GLU A 120 10.31 8.39 36.96
CA GLU A 120 11.26 9.07 37.86
C GLU A 120 12.74 8.88 37.46
N ASN A 121 13.31 9.87 36.77
CA ASN A 121 14.64 10.45 37.00
C ASN A 121 14.97 11.48 35.92
N SER A 122 14.87 12.75 36.34
CA SER A 122 15.52 13.96 35.82
C SER A 122 16.69 13.73 34.86
N TYR A 123 16.63 14.34 33.67
CA TYR A 123 17.69 15.23 33.15
C TYR A 123 17.10 16.18 32.09
N THR A 124 16.73 17.37 32.56
CA THR A 124 16.61 18.59 31.75
C THR A 124 18.03 19.03 31.35
N VAL A 125 18.42 18.86 30.09
CA VAL A 125 19.59 19.55 29.55
C VAL A 125 19.12 20.84 28.88
N ILE A 126 19.06 21.88 29.69
CA ILE A 126 19.14 23.28 29.28
C ILE A 126 20.56 23.46 28.72
N SER A 127 20.70 23.69 27.42
CA SER A 127 21.96 24.13 26.82
C SER A 127 21.95 25.65 26.71
N GLU A 128 22.15 26.30 27.86
CA GLU A 128 22.41 27.72 28.01
C GLU A 128 23.90 27.87 28.34
N LYS A 129 24.71 28.18 27.31
CA LYS A 129 26.03 28.81 27.48
C LYS A 129 26.17 29.94 26.48
N ASP A 130 25.64 31.05 26.96
CA ASP A 130 25.98 32.44 26.76
C ASP A 130 27.47 32.74 26.41
N SER A 131 27.67 33.58 25.38
CA SER A 131 28.76 34.57 25.33
C SER A 131 28.47 35.65 24.27
N LEU A 132 27.63 36.61 24.65
CA LEU A 132 27.80 38.08 24.56
C LEU A 132 28.17 38.81 23.23
N SER A 133 27.32 39.82 22.94
CA SER A 133 27.57 41.16 22.32
C SER A 133 27.69 41.26 20.79
N GLN A 134 27.05 42.16 20.04
CA GLN A 134 25.92 43.10 20.15
C GLN A 134 25.70 43.68 18.69
N PRO A 135 24.80 44.67 18.42
CA PRO A 135 23.88 44.65 17.28
C PRO A 135 24.30 45.49 16.06
N ALA A 136 23.70 45.26 14.89
CA ALA A 136 23.45 46.34 13.93
C ALA A 136 22.31 46.00 12.92
N PRO A 137 21.48 47.00 12.58
CA PRO A 137 20.28 46.88 11.75
C PRO A 137 20.62 47.04 10.27
N ASN A 138 19.86 46.38 9.39
CA ASN A 138 19.49 46.91 8.07
C ASN A 138 18.36 46.04 7.50
N GLN A 139 17.14 46.55 7.65
CA GLN A 139 15.98 46.12 6.90
C GLN A 139 16.13 46.52 5.42
N LEU A 140 15.51 45.70 4.57
CA LEU A 140 14.94 46.03 3.25
C LEU A 140 15.90 46.13 2.06
N LEU A 141 15.93 45.08 1.22
CA LEU A 141 15.23 45.11 -0.08
C LEU A 141 15.28 43.76 -0.83
N SER A 142 14.18 43.45 -1.53
CA SER A 142 13.92 42.32 -2.45
C SER A 142 13.62 40.97 -1.77
N SER A 143 12.41 40.76 -1.27
CA SER A 143 11.26 40.35 -2.10
C SER A 143 11.61 39.23 -3.09
N PHE A 144 12.16 38.13 -2.59
CA PHE A 144 11.92 36.83 -3.22
C PHE A 144 10.51 36.42 -2.82
N GLY A 145 9.61 36.50 -3.79
CA GLY A 145 8.18 36.31 -3.61
C GLY A 145 7.86 35.01 -2.86
N ASP A 146 7.43 35.20 -1.61
CA ASP A 146 6.36 34.47 -0.98
C ASP A 146 5.11 34.55 -1.88
N LYS A 147 5.12 33.77 -2.96
CA LYS A 147 3.89 33.23 -3.51
C LYS A 147 3.64 31.95 -2.75
N THR A 148 3.01 32.09 -1.59
CA THR A 148 1.87 31.27 -1.18
C THR A 148 1.65 30.05 -2.08
N ALA A 149 2.52 29.05 -1.95
CA ALA A 149 2.19 27.69 -2.29
C ALA A 149 1.25 27.25 -1.18
N GLN A 150 0.01 27.71 -1.35
CA GLN A 150 -1.15 27.25 -0.64
C GLN A 150 -1.03 25.73 -0.60
N ASP A 151 -0.68 25.18 0.57
CA ASP A 151 -0.66 23.76 0.87
C ASP A 151 -2.09 23.24 0.68
N LYS A 152 -2.47 23.06 -0.58
CA LYS A 152 -3.69 22.36 -0.94
C LYS A 152 -3.44 20.91 -0.51
N PRO A 153 -4.39 20.28 0.19
CA PRO A 153 -4.23 18.89 0.60
C PRO A 153 -4.04 18.02 -0.65
N THR A 154 -2.79 17.65 -0.91
CA THR A 154 -2.36 16.78 -2.04
C THR A 154 -2.84 15.34 -1.88
N THR A 155 -3.62 15.07 -0.84
CA THR A 155 -4.22 13.77 -0.50
C THR A 155 -5.05 13.23 -1.66
N GLY A 156 -5.86 14.06 -2.33
CA GLY A 156 -6.71 13.63 -3.44
C GLY A 156 -5.93 13.12 -4.67
N THR A 157 -4.82 13.78 -5.00
CA THR A 157 -3.94 13.38 -6.12
C THR A 157 -3.16 12.12 -5.79
N LYS A 158 -2.72 11.95 -4.53
CA LYS A 158 -2.07 10.71 -4.07
C LYS A 158 -3.02 9.51 -4.11
N ILE A 159 -4.28 9.70 -3.71
CA ILE A 159 -5.34 8.67 -3.79
C ILE A 159 -5.55 8.23 -5.23
N ALA A 160 -5.63 9.18 -6.18
CA ALA A 160 -5.77 8.86 -7.60
C ALA A 160 -4.61 7.99 -8.10
N TYR A 161 -3.37 8.29 -7.71
CA TYR A 161 -2.20 7.50 -8.10
C TYR A 161 -2.17 6.10 -7.49
N ILE A 162 -2.63 5.94 -6.25
CA ILE A 162 -2.77 4.63 -5.61
C ILE A 162 -3.87 3.81 -6.29
N LEU A 163 -5.00 4.43 -6.63
CA LEU A 163 -6.07 3.78 -7.42
C LEU A 163 -5.58 3.38 -8.81
N LEU A 164 -4.78 4.20 -9.47
CA LEU A 164 -4.15 3.88 -10.76
C LEU A 164 -3.21 2.67 -10.64
N PHE A 165 -2.44 2.56 -9.56
CA PHE A 165 -1.66 1.36 -9.26
C PHE A 165 -2.56 0.14 -9.04
N LEU A 166 -3.59 0.26 -8.19
CA LEU A 166 -4.53 -0.83 -7.92
C LEU A 166 -5.25 -1.30 -9.17
N ALA A 167 -5.60 -0.39 -10.08
CA ALA A 167 -6.23 -0.70 -11.37
C ALA A 167 -5.26 -1.37 -12.36
N SER A 168 -3.96 -1.08 -12.28
CA SER A 168 -2.95 -1.69 -13.16
C SER A 168 -2.80 -3.21 -12.95
N ILE A 169 -3.01 -3.70 -11.72
CA ILE A 169 -2.91 -5.13 -11.36
C ILE A 169 -3.96 -6.00 -12.08
N PRO A 170 -5.29 -5.74 -11.96
CA PRO A 170 -6.28 -6.53 -12.67
C PRO A 170 -6.14 -6.39 -14.18
N ILE A 171 -5.82 -5.19 -14.69
CA ILE A 171 -5.59 -4.99 -16.14
C ILE A 171 -4.44 -5.86 -16.65
N PHE A 172 -3.35 -5.97 -15.88
CA PHE A 172 -2.23 -6.85 -16.22
C PHE A 172 -2.61 -8.33 -16.20
N ILE A 173 -3.40 -8.77 -15.22
CA ILE A 173 -3.91 -10.15 -15.13
C ILE A 173 -4.78 -10.47 -16.35
N PHE A 174 -5.67 -9.56 -16.74
CA PHE A 174 -6.49 -9.72 -17.95
C PHE A 174 -5.63 -9.76 -19.21
N ALA A 175 -4.65 -8.85 -19.34
CA ALA A 175 -3.73 -8.84 -20.47
C ALA A 175 -2.92 -10.15 -20.56
N SER A 176 -2.46 -10.69 -19.44
CA SER A 176 -1.71 -11.95 -19.39
C SER A 176 -2.57 -13.15 -19.82
N ARG A 177 -3.84 -13.20 -19.40
CA ARG A 177 -4.77 -14.25 -19.84
C ARG A 177 -5.13 -14.12 -21.31
N LEU A 178 -5.36 -12.90 -21.78
CA LEU A 178 -5.67 -12.64 -23.18
C LEU A 178 -4.49 -13.04 -24.08
N ALA A 179 -3.26 -12.69 -23.67
CA ALA A 179 -2.07 -13.07 -24.40
C ALA A 179 -1.87 -14.60 -24.43
N CYS A 180 -2.13 -15.30 -23.33
CA CYS A 180 -2.11 -16.77 -23.31
C CYS A 180 -3.14 -17.36 -24.28
N GLY A 181 -4.35 -16.81 -24.33
CA GLY A 181 -5.39 -17.21 -25.28
C GLY A 181 -4.99 -16.98 -26.74
N LEU A 182 -4.36 -15.84 -27.05
CA LEU A 182 -3.86 -15.50 -28.38
C LEU A 182 -2.67 -16.37 -28.80
N LEU A 183 -1.81 -16.74 -27.84
CA LEU A 183 -0.70 -17.66 -28.06
C LEU A 183 -1.22 -19.05 -28.44
N CYS A 184 -2.28 -19.52 -27.79
CA CYS A 184 -2.95 -20.79 -28.10
C CYS A 184 -3.77 -20.75 -29.41
N SER A 185 -4.08 -19.57 -29.95
CA SER A 185 -4.80 -19.42 -31.23
C SER A 185 -3.86 -19.12 -32.41
N GLU A 186 -2.56 -19.44 -32.27
CA GLU A 186 -1.48 -19.18 -33.24
C GLU A 186 -1.28 -17.70 -33.62
N GLN A 187 -1.88 -16.77 -32.87
CA GLN A 187 -1.70 -15.32 -33.04
C GLN A 187 -0.55 -14.82 -32.15
N GLY A 188 0.64 -15.41 -32.33
CA GLY A 188 1.81 -15.15 -31.49
C GLY A 188 2.25 -13.68 -31.45
N PHE A 189 2.19 -12.98 -32.59
CA PHE A 189 2.54 -11.55 -32.64
C PHE A 189 1.57 -10.69 -31.82
N ALA A 190 0.27 -10.98 -31.88
CA ALA A 190 -0.73 -10.27 -31.09
C ALA A 190 -0.56 -10.56 -29.59
N ALA A 191 -0.23 -11.81 -29.22
CA ALA A 191 0.07 -12.18 -27.84
C ALA A 191 1.24 -11.38 -27.25
N VAL A 192 2.33 -11.22 -28.03
CA VAL A 192 3.51 -10.44 -27.63
C VAL A 192 3.15 -8.97 -27.41
N MET A 193 2.36 -8.37 -28.32
CA MET A 193 1.93 -6.98 -28.21
C MET A 193 1.04 -6.75 -26.98
N VAL A 194 0.12 -7.68 -26.69
CA VAL A 194 -0.76 -7.60 -25.51
C VAL A 194 0.02 -7.73 -24.21
N ILE A 195 1.03 -8.62 -24.14
CA ILE A 195 1.92 -8.74 -22.98
C ILE A 195 2.78 -7.48 -22.79
N LEU A 196 3.34 -6.92 -23.86
CA LEU A 196 4.10 -5.67 -23.81
C LEU A 196 3.25 -4.51 -23.31
N LEU A 197 2.00 -4.43 -23.77
CA LEU A 197 1.07 -3.40 -23.33
C LEU A 197 0.68 -3.58 -21.85
N GLY A 198 0.39 -4.82 -21.44
CA GLY A 198 0.10 -5.14 -20.04
C GLY A 198 1.27 -4.80 -19.11
N THR A 199 2.50 -5.21 -19.47
CA THR A 199 3.70 -4.91 -18.69
C THR A 199 3.98 -3.41 -18.61
N GLY A 200 3.71 -2.66 -19.69
CA GLY A 200 3.75 -1.21 -19.70
C GLY A 200 2.74 -0.56 -18.73
N VAL A 201 1.51 -1.06 -18.70
CA VAL A 201 0.48 -0.60 -17.75
C VAL A 201 0.89 -0.89 -16.30
N LEU A 202 1.43 -2.09 -16.04
CA LEU A 202 1.93 -2.48 -14.73
C LEU A 202 3.11 -1.59 -14.28
N ALA A 203 4.08 -1.35 -15.16
CA ALA A 203 5.22 -0.47 -14.91
C ALA A 203 4.78 0.97 -14.63
N GLY A 204 3.77 1.47 -15.37
CA GLY A 204 3.13 2.74 -15.11
C GLY A 204 2.49 2.80 -13.72
N GLY A 205 1.78 1.74 -13.31
CA GLY A 205 1.23 1.61 -11.97
C GLY A 205 2.29 1.72 -10.88
N PHE A 206 3.39 0.95 -10.99
CA PHE A 206 4.50 1.00 -10.04
C PHE A 206 5.17 2.37 -9.98
N TYR A 207 5.27 3.05 -11.12
CA TYR A 207 5.77 4.42 -11.15
C TYR A 207 4.86 5.39 -10.40
N PHE A 208 3.54 5.32 -10.60
CA PHE A 208 2.58 6.16 -9.88
C PHE A 208 2.59 5.87 -8.37
N LEU A 209 2.77 4.62 -7.97
CA LEU A 209 2.96 4.25 -6.56
C LEU A 209 4.23 4.89 -5.99
N GLY A 210 5.36 4.79 -6.69
CA GLY A 210 6.61 5.44 -6.28
C GLY A 210 6.51 6.96 -6.19
N ARG A 211 5.68 7.58 -7.04
CA ARG A 211 5.40 9.02 -7.00
C ARG A 211 4.49 9.40 -5.82
N ALA A 212 3.47 8.60 -5.51
CA ALA A 212 2.58 8.83 -4.37
C ALA A 212 3.33 8.80 -3.02
N LEU A 213 4.42 8.05 -2.94
CA LEU A 213 5.29 7.94 -1.76
C LEU A 213 6.25 9.14 -1.57
N THR A 214 6.35 10.06 -2.54
CA THR A 214 7.25 11.23 -2.41
C THR A 214 6.60 12.35 -1.60
N LYS A 215 7.33 12.87 -0.58
CA LYS A 215 6.85 13.93 0.32
C LYS A 215 6.60 15.26 -0.41
N ASN A 216 7.49 15.67 -1.32
CA ASN A 216 7.38 16.91 -2.09
C ASN A 216 6.98 16.60 -3.53
N MET A 217 5.67 16.62 -3.79
CA MET A 217 5.12 16.25 -5.09
C MET A 217 4.90 17.49 -5.94
N LYS A 218 5.89 17.86 -6.75
CA LYS A 218 5.72 18.91 -7.76
C LYS A 218 4.96 18.37 -8.97
N PRO A 219 3.99 19.11 -9.53
CA PRO A 219 3.34 18.73 -10.79
C PRO A 219 4.36 18.84 -11.94
N TYR A 220 4.26 17.94 -12.93
CA TYR A 220 5.22 17.86 -14.04
C TYR A 220 5.35 19.17 -14.84
N LYS A 221 4.27 19.97 -14.86
CA LYS A 221 4.22 21.29 -15.52
C LYS A 221 5.16 22.31 -14.86
N GLU A 222 5.40 22.19 -13.55
CA GLU A 222 6.23 23.12 -12.75
C GLU A 222 7.67 22.64 -12.57
N MET A 223 8.02 21.45 -13.10
CA MET A 223 9.37 20.93 -13.01
C MET A 223 10.33 21.58 -14.00
N THR A 224 11.53 21.88 -13.51
CA THR A 224 12.65 22.35 -14.32
C THR A 224 13.19 21.23 -15.22
N GLN A 225 13.82 21.59 -16.35
CA GLN A 225 14.46 20.66 -17.29
C GLN A 225 15.39 19.60 -16.63
N PRO A 226 16.27 19.93 -15.66
CA PRO A 226 17.09 18.95 -14.97
C PRO A 226 16.29 18.00 -14.06
N GLU A 227 15.23 18.48 -13.40
CA GLU A 227 14.33 17.64 -12.58
C GLU A 227 13.61 16.61 -13.45
N ARG A 228 13.13 16.99 -14.64
CA ARG A 228 12.49 16.07 -15.60
C ARG A 228 13.44 14.96 -16.08
N LYS A 229 14.72 15.26 -16.34
CA LYS A 229 15.72 14.25 -16.70
C LYS A 229 15.96 13.25 -15.56
N ARG A 230 15.89 13.70 -14.30
CA ARG A 230 16.02 12.84 -13.11
C ARG A 230 14.78 11.96 -12.90
N GLU A 231 13.58 12.50 -13.11
CA GLU A 231 12.34 11.72 -13.08
C GLU A 231 12.30 10.66 -14.18
N LYS A 232 12.70 11.00 -15.42
CA LYS A 232 12.75 10.03 -16.53
C LYS A 232 13.69 8.86 -16.23
N ARG A 233 14.85 9.12 -15.60
CA ARG A 233 15.74 8.04 -15.13
C ARG A 233 15.11 7.21 -14.02
N ARG A 234 14.34 7.83 -13.12
CA ARG A 234 13.62 7.12 -12.06
C ARG A 234 12.54 6.20 -12.64
N PHE A 235 11.75 6.70 -13.60
CA PHE A 235 10.78 5.92 -14.38
C PHE A 235 11.45 4.74 -15.08
N PHE A 236 12.58 4.99 -15.74
CA PHE A 236 13.32 3.95 -16.45
C PHE A 236 13.88 2.88 -15.49
N ARG A 237 14.34 3.25 -14.29
CA ARG A 237 14.75 2.30 -13.26
C ARG A 237 13.58 1.47 -12.72
N THR A 238 12.41 2.07 -12.51
CA THR A 238 11.20 1.32 -12.12
C THR A 238 10.75 0.37 -13.23
N LEU A 239 10.78 0.81 -14.49
CA LEU A 239 10.44 -0.03 -15.64
C LEU A 239 11.42 -1.20 -15.80
N LEU A 240 12.72 -0.93 -15.69
CA LEU A 240 13.75 -1.97 -15.70
C LEU A 240 13.54 -2.94 -14.54
N GLY A 241 13.25 -2.43 -13.34
CA GLY A 241 12.96 -3.23 -12.15
C GLY A 241 11.73 -4.13 -12.32
N THR A 242 10.66 -3.64 -12.94
CA THR A 242 9.46 -4.44 -13.20
C THR A 242 9.70 -5.52 -14.25
N VAL A 243 10.48 -5.22 -15.30
CA VAL A 243 10.85 -6.20 -16.32
C VAL A 243 11.74 -7.29 -15.73
N VAL A 244 12.79 -6.90 -14.98
CA VAL A 244 13.69 -7.86 -14.31
C VAL A 244 12.93 -8.68 -13.27
N GLY A 245 12.05 -8.06 -12.49
CA GLY A 245 11.20 -8.74 -11.51
C GLY A 245 10.27 -9.77 -12.16
N LEU A 246 9.62 -9.43 -13.28
CA LEU A 246 8.79 -10.35 -14.05
C LEU A 246 9.61 -11.50 -14.66
N LEU A 247 10.80 -11.21 -15.19
CA LEU A 247 11.70 -12.24 -15.72
C LEU A 247 12.18 -13.21 -14.62
N LEU A 248 12.59 -12.68 -13.46
CA LEU A 248 12.98 -13.51 -12.32
C LEU A 248 11.80 -14.35 -11.82
N PHE A 249 10.61 -13.76 -11.72
CA PHE A 249 9.41 -14.50 -11.31
C PHE A 249 9.04 -15.60 -12.31
N GLY A 250 9.15 -15.32 -13.61
CA GLY A 250 8.96 -16.30 -14.67
C GLY A 250 10.00 -17.42 -14.65
N LEU A 251 11.28 -17.08 -14.42
CA LEU A 251 12.37 -18.05 -14.29
C LEU A 251 12.20 -18.95 -13.07
N ILE A 252 11.83 -18.38 -11.92
CA ILE A 252 11.54 -19.16 -10.70
C ILE A 252 10.35 -20.09 -10.96
N ALA A 253 9.26 -19.57 -11.54
CA ALA A 253 8.09 -20.39 -11.86
C ALA A 253 8.40 -21.52 -12.86
N SER A 254 9.30 -21.26 -13.82
CA SER A 254 9.76 -22.28 -14.78
C SER A 254 10.75 -23.28 -14.18
N ALA A 255 11.52 -22.90 -13.15
CA ALA A 255 12.47 -23.78 -12.48
C ALA A 255 11.79 -24.66 -11.41
N THR A 256 10.59 -24.27 -10.95
CA THR A 256 9.81 -25.03 -9.96
C THR A 256 8.70 -25.90 -10.55
N ASN A 257 8.49 -25.83 -11.87
CA ASN A 257 7.62 -26.76 -12.63
C ASN A 257 8.49 -27.82 -13.31
#